data_AF-A0A7G7MS79-F1
#
_entry.id   AF-A0A7G7MS79-F1
#
_cell.length_a   1.000
_cell.length_b   1.000
_cell.length_c   1.000
_cell.angle_alpha   90.00
_cell.angle_beta   90.00
_cell.angle_gamma   90.00
#
_symmetry.space_group_name_H-M   'P 1'
#
loop_
_entity.id
_entity.type
_entity.pdbx_description
1 polymer ?
#
loop_
_entity_poly.entity_id
_entity_poly.type
_entity_poly.pdbx_seq_one_letter_code
_entity_poly.pdbx_strand_id
1 'polypeptide(L)'
;MARGSLAEFAEVVHPDAVNREAVAEPPACRGRGPAAFHATAEWMRGIFDDLAWEVHETAVDGDLVVVRTTMSGRQTGTFVGYGADGRPEQAFPATGRSFATTQTHWFRVVDGKVVEHWANRDDLGTSRQLGWSPPSPAYLVRMLLATRRARRTVSP
;
A
#
# COMPACT_ATOMS: atom_id res chain seq x y z
N MET A 1 4.65 7.51 -4.25
CA MET A 1 4.05 6.91 -3.04
C MET A 1 4.37 7.71 -1.78
N ALA A 2 5.63 7.78 -1.32
CA ALA A 2 6.03 8.52 -0.10
C ALA A 2 5.60 10.00 -0.06
N ARG A 3 5.71 10.67 -1.20
CA ARG A 3 5.37 12.08 -1.42
C ARG A 3 4.78 12.27 -2.81
N GLY A 4 4.36 13.50 -3.09
CA GLY A 4 3.82 13.92 -4.38
C GLY A 4 2.30 14.14 -4.32
N SER A 5 1.87 15.17 -5.03
CA SER A 5 0.50 15.61 -5.26
C SER A 5 -0.18 14.82 -6.38
N LEU A 6 -1.50 14.96 -6.50
CA LEU A 6 -2.26 14.38 -7.60
C LEU A 6 -1.76 14.85 -8.98
N ALA A 7 -1.30 16.10 -9.09
CA ALA A 7 -0.77 16.64 -10.34
C ALA A 7 0.51 15.91 -10.78
N GLU A 8 1.44 15.69 -9.86
CA GLU A 8 2.66 14.91 -10.13
C GLU A 8 2.34 13.45 -10.49
N PHE A 9 1.30 12.86 -9.89
CA PHE A 9 0.82 11.53 -10.32
C PHE A 9 0.27 11.57 -11.74
N ALA A 10 -0.44 12.63 -12.15
CA ALA A 10 -0.99 12.76 -13.50
C ALA A 10 0.08 12.90 -14.60
N GLU A 11 1.28 13.35 -14.23
CA GLU A 11 2.42 13.41 -15.14
C GLU A 11 2.94 12.01 -15.49
N VAL A 12 2.96 11.07 -14.53
CA VAL A 12 3.63 9.76 -14.68
C VAL A 12 2.69 8.55 -14.72
N VAL A 13 1.41 8.71 -14.38
CA VAL A 13 0.40 7.64 -14.41
C VAL A 13 -0.55 7.86 -15.58
N HIS A 14 -0.77 6.81 -16.38
CA HIS A 14 -1.66 6.83 -17.53
C HIS A 14 -3.13 6.97 -17.06
N PRO A 15 -4.02 7.70 -17.77
CA PRO A 15 -5.43 7.82 -17.38
C PRO A 15 -6.16 6.48 -17.17
N ASP A 16 -5.81 5.47 -17.97
CA ASP A 16 -6.40 4.12 -17.86
C ASP A 16 -5.66 3.17 -16.91
N ALA A 17 -4.65 3.68 -16.18
CA ALA A 17 -3.76 2.83 -15.40
C ALA A 17 -4.51 1.98 -14.36
N VAL A 18 -4.06 0.74 -14.18
CA VAL A 18 -4.61 -0.17 -13.16
C VAL A 18 -3.54 -0.63 -12.19
N ASN A 19 -3.88 -0.68 -10.90
CA ASN A 19 -3.05 -1.28 -9.86
C ASN A 19 -3.66 -2.64 -9.47
N ARG A 20 -2.95 -3.74 -9.75
CA ARG A 20 -3.41 -5.09 -9.41
C ARG A 20 -3.47 -5.31 -7.89
N GLU A 21 -2.64 -4.62 -7.12
CA GLU A 21 -2.60 -4.70 -5.66
C GLU A 21 -3.82 -4.04 -4.98
N ALA A 22 -4.55 -3.17 -5.71
CA ALA A 22 -5.65 -2.38 -5.16
C ALA A 22 -6.83 -3.22 -4.62
N VAL A 23 -6.91 -4.50 -4.97
CA VAL A 23 -7.98 -5.40 -4.50
C VAL A 23 -8.04 -5.51 -2.98
N ALA A 24 -6.90 -5.39 -2.28
CA ALA A 24 -6.82 -5.44 -0.82
C ALA A 24 -6.81 -4.04 -0.16
N GLU A 25 -6.88 -2.98 -0.97
CA GLU A 25 -6.81 -1.58 -0.58
C GLU A 25 -8.22 -0.97 -0.40
N PRO A 26 -8.36 0.23 0.19
CA PRO A 26 -9.65 0.92 0.29
C PRO A 26 -10.34 1.10 -1.07
N PRO A 27 -11.69 1.18 -1.12
CA PRO A 27 -12.43 1.35 -2.37
C PRO A 27 -11.97 2.51 -3.27
N ALA A 28 -11.53 3.62 -2.67
CA ALA A 28 -11.01 4.78 -3.41
C ALA A 28 -9.76 4.47 -4.26
N CYS A 29 -9.02 3.41 -3.92
CA CYS A 29 -7.80 3.00 -4.61
C CYS A 29 -8.08 2.09 -5.82
N ARG A 30 -9.31 1.59 -5.97
CA ARG A 30 -9.70 0.55 -6.96
C ARG A 30 -10.14 1.11 -8.31
N GLY A 31 -10.05 2.43 -8.48
CA GLY A 31 -10.33 3.10 -9.74
C GLY A 31 -9.22 2.93 -10.77
N ARG A 32 -9.31 3.71 -11.85
CA ARG A 32 -8.26 3.84 -12.86
C ARG A 32 -7.51 5.16 -12.72
N GLY A 33 -6.28 5.15 -13.22
CA GLY A 33 -5.51 6.35 -13.47
C GLY A 33 -4.94 7.04 -12.22
N PRO A 34 -4.49 8.30 -12.39
CA PRO A 34 -3.73 9.01 -11.37
C PRO A 34 -4.43 9.13 -10.02
N ALA A 35 -5.76 9.34 -10.03
CA ALA A 35 -6.55 9.49 -8.81
C ALA A 35 -6.52 8.23 -7.94
N ALA A 36 -6.61 7.04 -8.56
CA ALA A 36 -6.58 5.77 -7.85
C ALA A 36 -5.21 5.51 -7.22
N PHE A 37 -4.13 5.73 -7.98
CA PHE A 37 -2.76 5.58 -7.48
C PHE A 37 -2.42 6.59 -6.38
N HIS A 38 -2.89 7.84 -6.51
CA HIS A 38 -2.72 8.85 -5.47
C HIS A 38 -3.53 8.50 -4.21
N ALA A 39 -4.72 7.90 -4.34
CA ALA A 39 -5.47 7.40 -3.20
C ALA A 39 -4.72 6.30 -2.42
N THR A 40 -4.03 5.38 -3.13
CA THR A 40 -3.14 4.42 -2.47
C THR A 40 -2.01 5.13 -1.72
N ALA A 41 -1.42 6.18 -2.31
CA ALA A 41 -0.35 6.94 -1.69
C ALA A 41 -0.81 7.63 -0.40
N GLU A 42 -1.96 8.31 -0.44
CA GLU A 42 -2.57 8.94 0.74
C GLU A 42 -2.91 7.92 1.83
N TRP A 43 -3.45 6.76 1.45
CA TRP A 43 -3.73 5.68 2.38
C TRP A 43 -2.46 5.21 3.10
N MET A 44 -1.35 5.00 2.37
CA MET A 44 -0.07 4.60 2.98
C MET A 44 0.52 5.70 3.86
N ARG A 45 0.47 6.97 3.44
CA ARG A 45 0.95 8.12 4.23
C ARG A 45 0.16 8.31 5.52
N GLY A 46 -1.13 7.96 5.53
CA GLY A 46 -1.94 7.96 6.75
C GLY A 46 -1.64 6.83 7.74
N ILE A 47 -0.85 5.82 7.33
CA ILE A 47 -0.49 4.67 8.15
C ILE A 47 0.95 4.77 8.67
N PHE A 48 1.85 5.28 7.83
CA PHE A 48 3.27 5.26 8.07
C PHE A 48 3.89 6.66 8.06
N ASP A 49 4.51 7.02 9.17
CA ASP A 49 5.44 8.15 9.23
C ASP A 49 6.77 7.74 8.61
N ASP A 50 7.54 8.72 8.12
CA ASP A 50 8.85 8.53 7.50
C ASP A 50 8.86 7.48 6.38
N LEU A 51 7.73 7.36 5.68
CA LEU A 51 7.56 6.39 4.62
C LEU A 51 8.52 6.70 3.46
N ALA A 52 9.37 5.74 3.11
CA ALA A 52 10.41 5.91 2.11
C ALA A 52 10.60 4.65 1.26
N TRP A 53 11.11 4.84 0.05
CA TRP A 53 11.58 3.78 -0.84
C TRP A 53 13.02 4.07 -1.25
N GLU A 54 13.90 3.11 -0.99
CA GLU A 54 15.25 3.05 -1.55
C GLU A 54 15.22 2.16 -2.78
N VAL A 55 15.67 2.68 -3.93
CA VAL A 55 15.75 1.92 -5.19
C VAL A 55 17.12 1.25 -5.27
N HIS A 56 17.14 -0.07 -5.44
CA HIS A 56 18.36 -0.86 -5.56
C HIS A 56 18.73 -1.12 -7.01
N GLU A 57 17.78 -1.65 -7.77
CA GLU A 57 17.95 -1.91 -9.20
C GLU A 57 16.68 -1.60 -9.97
N THR A 58 16.90 -1.26 -11.24
CA THR A 58 15.86 -1.13 -12.25
C THR A 58 16.25 -1.97 -13.45
N ALA A 59 15.34 -2.80 -13.94
CA ALA A 59 15.48 -3.53 -15.19
C ALA A 59 14.35 -3.14 -16.15
N VAL A 60 14.65 -3.12 -17.44
CA VAL A 60 13.71 -2.76 -18.50
C VAL A 60 13.77 -3.80 -19.62
N ASP A 61 12.59 -4.28 -20.04
CA ASP A 61 12.41 -5.16 -21.19
C ASP A 61 11.17 -4.72 -21.97
N GLY A 62 11.37 -4.05 -23.10
CA GLY A 62 10.28 -3.47 -23.89
C GLY A 62 9.45 -2.46 -23.09
N ASP A 63 8.16 -2.74 -22.92
CA ASP A 63 7.21 -1.93 -22.14
C ASP A 63 7.23 -2.24 -20.65
N LEU A 64 7.99 -3.26 -20.22
CA LEU A 64 8.05 -3.73 -18.86
C LEU A 64 9.21 -3.08 -18.11
N VAL A 65 8.91 -2.50 -16.94
CA VAL A 65 9.90 -1.95 -16.01
C VAL A 65 9.76 -2.66 -14.67
N VAL A 66 10.88 -3.15 -14.13
CA VAL A 66 10.93 -3.80 -12.82
C VAL A 66 11.86 -3.01 -11.92
N VAL A 67 11.39 -2.67 -10.72
CA VAL A 67 12.16 -1.92 -9.74
C VAL A 67 12.24 -2.72 -8.45
N ARG A 68 13.45 -3.10 -8.03
CA ARG A 68 13.69 -3.68 -6.71
C ARG A 68 13.96 -2.55 -5.72
N THR A 69 13.21 -2.55 -4.62
CA THR A 69 13.27 -1.48 -3.62
C THR A 69 13.29 -2.03 -2.20
N THR A 70 13.77 -1.24 -1.25
CA THR A 70 13.41 -1.39 0.17
C THR A 70 12.36 -0.33 0.50
N MET A 71 11.21 -0.75 1.02
CA MET A 71 10.23 0.14 1.65
C MET A 71 10.48 0.17 3.14
N SER A 72 10.49 1.38 3.73
CA SER A 72 10.64 1.58 5.17
C SER A 72 9.68 2.64 5.70
N GLY A 73 9.41 2.58 7.00
CA GLY A 73 8.61 3.60 7.70
C GLY A 73 8.34 3.21 9.15
N ARG A 74 7.56 4.04 9.85
CA ARG A 74 7.10 3.80 11.22
C ARG A 74 5.58 3.74 11.26
N GLN A 75 5.01 2.64 11.76
CA GLN A 75 3.57 2.48 11.85
C GLN A 75 2.97 3.33 12.98
N THR A 76 2.41 4.48 12.63
CA THR A 76 1.74 5.43 13.54
C THR A 76 0.22 5.43 13.36
N GLY A 77 -0.27 5.02 12.18
CA GLY A 77 -1.67 4.83 11.88
C GLY A 77 -2.13 3.37 11.93
N THR A 78 -3.45 3.17 11.82
CA THR A 78 -4.05 1.83 11.73
C THR A 78 -4.03 1.37 10.28
N PHE A 79 -3.35 0.25 10.00
CA PHE A 79 -3.47 -0.40 8.70
C PHE A 79 -4.80 -1.16 8.65
N VAL A 80 -5.55 -1.01 7.58
CA VAL A 80 -6.82 -1.73 7.35
C VAL A 80 -6.73 -2.46 6.03
N GLY A 81 -6.75 -3.79 6.08
CA GLY A 81 -6.90 -4.64 4.89
C GLY A 81 -8.37 -4.79 4.53
N TYR A 82 -8.66 -4.76 3.23
CA TYR A 82 -10.01 -4.84 2.68
C TYR A 82 -10.19 -6.13 1.87
N GLY A 83 -11.39 -6.68 1.91
CA GLY A 83 -11.78 -7.79 1.06
C GLY A 83 -12.04 -7.36 -0.38
N ALA A 84 -12.20 -8.34 -1.28
CA ALA A 84 -12.55 -8.07 -2.68
C ALA A 84 -13.88 -7.30 -2.83
N ASP A 85 -14.78 -7.40 -1.84
CA ASP A 85 -16.05 -6.68 -1.76
C ASP A 85 -15.92 -5.20 -1.33
N GLY A 86 -14.70 -4.74 -1.01
CA GLY A 86 -14.44 -3.36 -0.59
C GLY A 86 -14.70 -3.11 0.90
N ARG A 87 -14.95 -4.15 1.70
CA ARG A 87 -15.21 -4.02 3.13
C ARG A 87 -13.95 -4.29 3.97
N PRO A 88 -13.77 -3.59 5.11
CA PRO A 88 -12.69 -3.88 6.04
C PRO A 88 -12.73 -5.33 6.56
N GLU A 89 -11.70 -6.11 6.25
CA GLU A 89 -11.57 -7.48 6.73
C GLU A 89 -10.80 -7.55 8.05
N GLN A 90 -9.66 -6.86 8.11
CA GLN A 90 -8.76 -6.88 9.25
C GLN A 90 -8.10 -5.51 9.46
N ALA A 91 -8.04 -5.06 10.71
CA ALA A 91 -7.32 -3.86 11.09
C ALA A 91 -6.16 -4.21 12.04
N PHE A 92 -5.02 -3.56 11.80
CA PHE A 92 -3.79 -3.69 12.57
C PHE A 92 -3.49 -2.33 13.18
N PRO A 93 -3.87 -2.10 14.45
CA PRO A 93 -3.59 -0.86 15.14
C PRO A 93 -2.09 -0.57 15.20
N ALA A 94 -1.75 0.71 15.17
CA ALA A 94 -0.38 1.19 15.28
C ALA A 94 0.34 0.52 16.46
N THR A 95 1.53 -0.03 16.17
CA THR A 95 2.45 -0.55 17.19
C THR A 95 3.56 0.43 17.52
N GLY A 96 3.68 1.53 16.75
CA GLY A 96 4.78 2.48 16.88
C GLY A 96 6.13 1.86 16.51
N ARG A 97 6.16 0.74 15.79
CA ARG A 97 7.39 0.10 15.35
C ARG A 97 7.77 0.57 13.96
N SER A 98 9.07 0.58 13.70
CA SER A 98 9.61 0.79 12.36
C SER A 98 9.78 -0.54 11.65
N PHE A 99 9.74 -0.48 10.31
CA PHE A 99 10.04 -1.62 9.45
C PHE A 99 10.91 -1.17 8.28
N ALA A 100 11.65 -2.11 7.70
CA ALA A 100 12.33 -1.99 6.42
C ALA A 100 12.30 -3.36 5.73
N THR A 101 11.70 -3.44 4.55
CA THR A 101 11.50 -4.71 3.83
C THR A 101 11.63 -4.56 2.33
N THR A 102 12.06 -5.63 1.66
CA THR A 102 12.26 -5.63 0.22
C THR A 102 10.95 -5.82 -0.53
N GLN A 103 10.86 -5.16 -1.68
CA GLN A 103 9.74 -5.22 -2.61
C GLN A 103 10.29 -5.24 -4.03
N THR A 104 9.54 -5.82 -4.95
CA THR A 104 9.76 -5.69 -6.38
C THR A 104 8.48 -5.19 -7.01
N HIS A 105 8.54 -4.02 -7.62
CA HIS A 105 7.43 -3.40 -8.31
C HIS A 105 7.61 -3.60 -9.81
N TRP A 106 6.56 -4.05 -10.45
CA TRP A 106 6.50 -4.26 -11.88
C TRP A 106 5.52 -3.26 -12.47
N PHE A 107 5.92 -2.66 -13.58
CA PHE A 107 5.16 -1.65 -14.29
C PHE A 107 5.10 -1.99 -15.76
N ARG A 108 3.92 -1.83 -16.39
CA ARG A 108 3.87 -1.58 -17.83
C ARG A 108 3.84 -0.09 -18.08
N VAL A 109 4.63 0.37 -19.05
CA VAL A 109 4.76 1.78 -19.41
C VAL A 109 4.41 1.99 -20.88
N VAL A 110 3.47 2.91 -21.14
CA VAL A 110 3.05 3.33 -22.48
C VAL A 110 3.05 4.84 -22.53
N ASP A 111 3.55 5.42 -23.62
CA ASP A 111 3.68 6.88 -23.80
C ASP A 111 4.39 7.59 -22.63
N GLY A 112 5.41 6.92 -22.07
CA GLY A 112 6.17 7.42 -20.93
C GLY A 112 5.42 7.38 -19.58
N LYS A 113 4.23 6.77 -19.52
CA LYS A 113 3.40 6.69 -18.32
C LYS A 113 3.11 5.26 -17.89
N VAL A 114 3.02 5.04 -16.58
CA VAL A 114 2.62 3.75 -16.01
C VAL A 114 1.16 3.47 -16.34
N VAL A 115 0.88 2.39 -17.08
CA VAL A 115 -0.47 1.92 -17.42
C VAL A 115 -0.88 0.67 -16.63
N GLU A 116 0.07 -0.01 -16.00
CA GLU A 116 -0.22 -1.15 -15.13
C GLU A 116 0.82 -1.28 -14.04
N HIS A 117 0.42 -1.70 -12.83
CA HIS A 117 1.30 -1.97 -11.71
C HIS A 117 0.91 -3.26 -10.97
N TRP A 118 1.91 -4.05 -10.57
CA TRP A 118 1.78 -5.15 -9.60
C TRP A 118 3.07 -5.32 -8.81
N ALA A 119 3.03 -6.04 -7.69
CA ALA A 119 4.20 -6.14 -6.82
C ALA A 119 4.37 -7.52 -6.16
N ASN A 120 5.62 -7.83 -5.84
CA ASN A 120 5.96 -8.84 -4.84
C ASN A 120 6.52 -8.11 -3.62
N ARG A 121 5.88 -8.28 -2.46
CA ARG A 121 6.27 -7.59 -1.21
C ARG A 121 6.57 -8.61 -0.12
N ASP A 122 7.56 -8.31 0.73
CA ASP A 122 7.77 -9.05 1.97
C ASP A 122 6.78 -8.61 3.07
N ASP A 123 5.50 -8.90 2.83
CA ASP A 123 4.42 -8.58 3.77
C ASP A 123 4.56 -9.39 5.08
N LEU A 124 5.12 -10.61 5.03
CA LEU A 124 5.41 -11.41 6.21
C LEU A 124 6.53 -10.79 7.06
N GLY A 125 7.65 -10.39 6.45
CA GLY A 125 8.72 -9.69 7.14
C GLY A 125 8.24 -8.36 7.72
N THR A 126 7.38 -7.63 7.00
CA THR A 126 6.74 -6.41 7.50
C THR A 126 5.91 -6.72 8.73
N SER A 127 5.05 -7.73 8.67
CA SER A 127 4.19 -8.15 9.78
C SER A 127 4.99 -8.55 11.03
N ARG A 128 6.16 -9.19 10.85
CA ARG A 128 7.05 -9.59 11.96
C ARG A 128 7.72 -8.39 12.60
N GLN A 129 8.29 -7.49 11.79
CA GLN A 129 8.94 -6.27 12.29
C GLN A 129 7.93 -5.36 13.01
N LEU A 130 6.71 -5.24 12.48
CA LEU A 130 5.63 -4.48 13.09
C LEU A 130 4.97 -5.18 14.29
N GLY A 131 5.30 -6.44 14.57
CA GLY A 131 4.78 -7.19 15.72
C GLY A 131 3.34 -7.71 15.55
N TRP A 132 2.88 -7.83 14.31
CA TRP A 132 1.58 -8.43 13.99
C TRP A 132 1.62 -9.95 14.02
N SER A 133 2.80 -10.55 13.77
CA SER A 133 2.97 -12.00 13.66
C SER A 133 4.24 -12.50 14.40
N PRO A 134 4.10 -13.40 15.39
CA PRO A 134 2.85 -13.79 16.05
C PRO A 134 2.30 -12.64 16.93
N PRO A 135 0.98 -12.44 16.98
CA PRO A 135 0.40 -11.38 17.80
C PRO A 135 0.35 -11.79 19.28
N SER A 136 0.50 -10.83 20.19
CA SER A 136 0.20 -11.06 21.61
C SER A 136 -1.31 -11.12 21.84
N PRO A 137 -1.79 -11.77 22.91
CA PRO A 137 -3.22 -11.78 23.26
C PRO A 137 -3.81 -10.36 23.39
N ALA A 138 -3.07 -9.44 24.00
CA ALA A 138 -3.50 -8.04 24.11
C ALA A 138 -3.60 -7.36 22.74
N TYR A 139 -2.69 -7.66 21.82
CA TYR A 139 -2.74 -7.11 20.46
C TYR A 139 -3.93 -7.68 19.66
N LEU A 140 -4.25 -8.96 19.81
CA LEU A 140 -5.44 -9.57 19.20
C LEU A 140 -6.73 -8.85 19.61
N VAL A 141 -6.88 -8.48 20.89
CA VAL A 141 -8.02 -7.70 21.36
C VAL A 141 -8.08 -6.33 20.68
N ARG A 142 -6.93 -5.64 20.57
CA ARG A 142 -6.85 -4.34 19.87
C ARG A 142 -7.23 -4.46 18.40
N MET A 143 -6.75 -5.50 17.71
CA MET A 143 -7.11 -5.79 16.32
C MET A 143 -8.62 -6.00 16.16
N LEU A 144 -9.25 -6.78 17.05
CA LEU A 144 -10.70 -7.02 17.03
C LEU A 144 -11.49 -5.72 17.18
N LEU A 145 -11.13 -4.87 18.13
CA LEU A 145 -11.79 -3.58 18.36
C LEU A 145 -11.63 -2.64 17.16
N ALA A 146 -10.41 -2.55 16.61
CA ALA A 146 -10.15 -1.71 15.44
C ALA A 146 -10.89 -2.21 14.20
N THR A 147 -10.94 -3.53 13.98
CA THR A 147 -11.68 -4.13 12.86
C THR A 147 -13.17 -3.84 12.97
N ARG A 148 -13.75 -3.97 14.18
CA ARG A 148 -15.15 -3.59 14.43
C ARG A 148 -15.40 -2.11 14.15
N ARG A 149 -14.51 -1.22 14.56
CA ARG A 149 -14.62 0.22 14.29
C ARG A 149 -14.57 0.51 12.80
N ALA A 150 -13.62 -0.07 12.07
CA ALA A 150 -13.48 0.11 10.63
C ALA A 150 -14.73 -0.36 9.86
N ARG A 151 -15.32 -1.50 10.24
CA ARG A 151 -16.56 -1.99 9.62
C ARG A 151 -17.77 -1.08 9.87
N ARG A 152 -17.84 -0.41 11.04
CA ARG A 152 -18.92 0.54 11.37
C ARG A 152 -18.84 1.83 10.56
N THR A 153 -17.64 2.32 10.27
CA THR A 153 -17.44 3.55 9.46
C THR A 153 -17.81 3.38 7.99
N VAL A 154 -17.99 2.13 7.52
CA VAL A 154 -18.35 1.79 6.13
C VAL A 154 -19.80 1.29 6.03
N SER A 155 -20.53 1.20 7.15
CA SER A 155 -21.95 0.84 7.14
C SER A 155 -22.78 2.05 6.63
N PRO A 156 -23.78 1.83 5.76
CA PRO A 156 -24.60 2.89 5.18
C PRO A 156 -25.38 3.69 6.22
#